data_AF-A0A2X3BYU1-F1
#
_entry.id   AF-A0A2X3BYU1-F1
#
_cell.length_a   1.000
_cell.length_b   1.000
_cell.length_c   1.000
_cell.angle_alpha   90.00
_cell.angle_beta   90.00
_cell.angle_gamma   90.00
#
_symmetry.space_group_name_H-M   'P 1'
#
loop_
_entity.id
_entity.type
_entity.pdbx_description
1 polymer ?
#
loop_
_entity_poly.entity_id
_entity_poly.type
_entity_poly.pdbx_seq_one_letter_code
_entity_poly.pdbx_strand_id
1 'polypeptide(L)'
;MWGLGEPVGALTANLTGWLQGMREGSIVVLAIIMGLMLAFDMGGPVNKVAYAFMLICVSQGVYSVVAIAAVGIAVPPLGMGLATLIGRKYFTAEERETGKAALVMGCVGVTEGVIPFAAADPLRVIPANMIGAASGCVTAALMGAQCYAGWGGLIVLPVV
;
A
#
# COMPACT_ATOMS: atom_id res chain seq x y z
N MET A 1 -5.19 30.97 2.17
CA MET A 1 -5.61 29.57 2.02
C MET A 1 -5.98 29.36 0.57
N TRP A 2 -5.18 28.57 -0.17
CA TRP A 2 -5.36 28.38 -1.61
C TRP A 2 -6.67 27.61 -1.84
N GLY A 3 -7.57 28.12 -2.70
CA GLY A 3 -8.91 27.59 -2.99
C GLY A 3 -8.97 26.17 -3.57
N LEU A 4 -7.86 25.43 -3.55
CA LEU A 4 -7.78 24.00 -3.80
C LEU A 4 -8.10 23.17 -2.54
N GLY A 5 -7.96 23.74 -1.34
CA GLY A 5 -8.17 23.01 -0.09
C GLY A 5 -9.62 22.57 0.14
N GLU A 6 -10.58 23.42 -0.19
CA GLU A 6 -12.03 23.13 -0.10
C GLU A 6 -12.49 22.00 -1.03
N PRO A 7 -12.19 22.03 -2.35
CA PRO A 7 -12.59 20.95 -3.24
C PRO A 7 -11.87 19.64 -2.94
N VAL A 8 -10.58 19.67 -2.54
CA VAL A 8 -9.84 18.47 -2.11
C VAL A 8 -10.39 17.92 -0.80
N GLY A 9 -10.75 18.80 0.15
CA GLY A 9 -11.40 18.42 1.39
C GLY A 9 -12.75 17.76 1.17
N ALA A 10 -13.58 18.31 0.27
CA ALA A 10 -14.87 17.73 -0.11
C ALA A 10 -14.70 16.39 -0.83
N LEU A 11 -13.71 16.24 -1.72
CA LEU A 11 -13.39 14.97 -2.36
C LEU A 11 -12.95 13.92 -1.35
N THR A 12 -12.07 14.30 -0.42
CA THR A 12 -11.60 13.41 0.65
C THR A 12 -12.74 13.00 1.57
N ALA A 13 -13.64 13.93 1.93
CA ALA A 13 -14.81 13.63 2.75
C ALA A 13 -15.79 12.68 2.02
N ASN A 14 -16.06 12.91 0.74
CA ASN A 14 -16.92 12.04 -0.07
C ASN A 14 -16.30 10.65 -0.27
N LEU A 15 -15.00 10.57 -0.57
CA LEU A 15 -14.26 9.30 -0.65
C LEU A 15 -14.29 8.56 0.68
N THR A 16 -14.07 9.28 1.78
CA THR A 16 -14.13 8.70 3.13
C THR A 16 -15.52 8.17 3.42
N GLY A 17 -16.58 8.92 3.13
CA GLY A 17 -17.96 8.46 3.30
C GLY A 17 -18.30 7.24 2.43
N TRP A 18 -17.85 7.22 1.18
CA TRP A 18 -18.04 6.08 0.29
C TRP A 18 -17.30 4.82 0.78
N LEU A 19 -16.05 4.96 1.21
CA LEU A 19 -15.24 3.85 1.74
C LEU A 19 -15.76 3.37 3.10
N GLN A 20 -16.30 4.27 3.93
CA GLN A 20 -17.01 3.90 5.16
C GLN A 20 -18.27 3.08 4.87
N GLY A 21 -19.06 3.46 3.85
CA GLY A 21 -20.20 2.65 3.39
C GLY A 21 -19.78 1.26 2.90
N MET A 22 -18.61 1.14 2.26
CA MET A 22 -18.05 -0.17 1.87
C MET A 22 -17.60 -1.02 3.05
N ARG A 23 -17.29 -0.45 4.21
CA ARG A 23 -16.99 -1.22 5.43
C ARG A 23 -18.19 -2.05 5.87
N GLU A 24 -19.39 -1.48 5.78
CA GLU A 24 -20.65 -2.16 6.11
C GLU A 24 -21.08 -3.14 5.02
N GLY A 25 -20.73 -2.87 3.75
CA GLY A 25 -21.03 -3.74 2.61
C GLY A 25 -20.09 -4.93 2.44
N SER A 26 -18.79 -4.69 2.24
CA SER A 26 -17.77 -5.75 2.10
C SER A 26 -16.35 -5.24 2.34
N ILE A 27 -15.78 -5.62 3.49
CA ILE A 27 -14.38 -5.35 3.84
C ILE A 27 -13.39 -5.93 2.83
N VAL A 28 -13.76 -6.99 2.11
CA VAL A 28 -12.93 -7.63 1.07
C VAL A 28 -12.81 -6.73 -0.16
N VAL A 29 -13.91 -6.13 -0.61
CA VAL A 29 -13.90 -5.20 -1.76
C VAL A 29 -13.08 -3.96 -1.42
N LEU A 30 -13.25 -3.43 -0.21
CA LEU A 30 -12.44 -2.32 0.29
C LEU A 30 -10.96 -2.68 0.29
N ALA A 31 -10.60 -3.88 0.75
CA ALA A 31 -9.22 -4.35 0.77
C ALA A 31 -8.59 -4.44 -0.63
N ILE A 32 -9.34 -4.93 -1.62
CA ILE A 32 -8.89 -4.96 -3.02
C ILE A 32 -8.58 -3.54 -3.48
N ILE A 33 -9.53 -2.61 -3.36
CA ILE A 33 -9.37 -1.22 -3.82
C ILE A 33 -8.16 -0.57 -3.14
N MET A 34 -8.03 -0.72 -1.82
CA MET A 34 -6.91 -0.18 -1.06
C MET A 34 -5.55 -0.73 -1.55
N GLY A 35 -5.44 -2.04 -1.75
CA GLY A 35 -4.22 -2.65 -2.26
C GLY A 35 -3.85 -2.16 -3.67
N LEU A 36 -4.84 -2.05 -4.57
CA LEU A 36 -4.63 -1.52 -5.91
C LEU A 36 -4.13 -0.08 -5.87
N MET A 37 -4.76 0.79 -5.07
CA MET A 37 -4.41 2.22 -4.99
C MET A 37 -3.03 2.44 -4.38
N LEU A 38 -2.69 1.73 -3.30
CA LEU A 38 -1.40 1.88 -2.63
C LEU A 38 -0.23 1.41 -3.50
N ALA A 39 -0.44 0.43 -4.37
CA ALA A 39 0.61 -0.10 -5.23
C ALA A 39 0.67 0.54 -6.63
N PHE A 40 -0.29 1.39 -7.00
CA PHE A 40 -0.45 1.90 -8.36
C PHE A 40 0.74 2.74 -8.85
N ASP A 41 1.17 3.71 -8.05
CA ASP A 41 2.17 4.72 -8.42
C ASP A 41 3.33 4.84 -7.42
N MET A 42 3.49 3.84 -6.54
CA MET A 42 4.65 3.66 -5.64
C MET A 42 5.01 4.92 -4.82
N GLY A 43 3.98 5.65 -4.36
CA GLY A 43 4.15 6.89 -3.56
C GLY A 43 3.65 8.15 -4.27
N GLY A 44 3.09 8.02 -5.47
CA GLY A 44 2.44 9.10 -6.21
C GLY A 44 1.05 9.49 -5.66
N PRO A 45 0.29 10.30 -6.42
CA PRO A 45 -0.99 10.86 -5.99
C PRO A 45 -2.03 9.82 -5.53
N VAL A 46 -2.15 8.69 -6.24
CA VAL A 46 -3.16 7.66 -5.92
C VAL A 46 -2.82 6.96 -4.61
N ASN A 47 -1.55 6.60 -4.41
CA ASN A 47 -1.06 6.06 -3.14
C ASN A 47 -1.29 7.05 -2.00
N LYS A 48 -0.96 8.34 -2.18
CA LYS A 48 -1.12 9.35 -1.12
C LYS A 48 -2.59 9.58 -0.73
N VAL A 49 -3.53 9.46 -1.66
CA VAL A 49 -4.96 9.51 -1.35
C VAL A 49 -5.38 8.30 -0.49
N ALA A 50 -4.95 7.08 -0.85
CA ALA A 50 -5.23 5.89 -0.04
C ALA A 50 -4.56 5.96 1.35
N TYR A 51 -3.34 6.49 1.42
CA TYR A 51 -2.62 6.71 2.68
C TYR A 51 -3.32 7.76 3.56
N ALA A 52 -3.81 8.85 2.99
CA ALA A 52 -4.59 9.85 3.72
C ALA A 52 -5.88 9.24 4.30
N PHE A 53 -6.57 8.40 3.53
CA PHE A 53 -7.73 7.66 4.02
C PHE A 53 -7.38 6.73 5.19
N MET A 54 -6.26 6.01 5.11
CA MET A 54 -5.74 5.21 6.22
C MET A 54 -5.56 6.06 7.49
N LEU A 55 -4.94 7.24 7.39
CA LEU A 55 -4.73 8.14 8.53
C LEU A 55 -6.06 8.62 9.16
N ILE A 56 -7.07 8.86 8.33
CA ILE A 56 -8.42 9.19 8.80
C ILE A 56 -9.03 8.01 9.57
N CYS A 57 -8.86 6.78 9.07
CA CYS A 57 -9.32 5.58 9.77
C CYS A 57 -8.64 5.39 11.13
N VAL A 58 -7.35 5.73 11.27
CA VAL A 58 -6.64 5.71 12.57
C VAL A 58 -7.33 6.64 13.57
N SER A 59 -7.63 7.89 13.19
CA SER A 59 -8.24 8.87 14.10
C SER A 59 -9.70 8.53 14.46
N GLN A 60 -10.37 7.72 13.63
CA GLN A 60 -11.72 7.21 13.85
C GLN A 60 -11.77 5.86 14.60
N GLY A 61 -10.62 5.29 14.98
CA GLY A 61 -10.55 4.00 15.65
C GLY A 61 -10.86 2.79 14.75
N VAL A 62 -10.76 2.95 13.42
CA VAL A 62 -11.04 1.90 12.43
C VAL A 62 -9.76 1.14 12.08
N TYR A 63 -9.21 0.43 13.06
CA TYR A 63 -7.89 -0.20 12.96
C TYR A 63 -7.79 -1.35 11.96
N SER A 64 -8.91 -1.96 11.57
CA SER A 64 -8.92 -3.01 10.55
C SER A 64 -8.53 -2.49 9.16
N VAL A 65 -9.01 -1.31 8.80
CA VAL A 65 -8.65 -0.65 7.53
C VAL A 65 -7.19 -0.20 7.54
N VAL A 66 -6.70 0.21 8.71
CA VAL A 66 -5.30 0.58 8.91
C VAL A 66 -4.38 -0.62 8.68
N ALA A 67 -4.71 -1.80 9.21
CA ALA A 67 -3.95 -3.02 8.96
C ALA A 67 -3.92 -3.41 7.48
N ILE A 68 -5.08 -3.35 6.82
CA ILE A 68 -5.20 -3.60 5.37
C ILE A 68 -4.24 -2.70 4.59
N ALA A 69 -4.28 -1.39 4.86
CA ALA A 69 -3.42 -0.42 4.20
C ALA A 69 -1.92 -0.65 4.52
N ALA A 70 -1.60 -0.93 5.78
CA ALA A 70 -0.23 -1.18 6.22
C ALA A 70 0.42 -2.35 5.48
N VAL A 71 -0.36 -3.42 5.21
CA VAL A 71 0.07 -4.54 4.37
C VAL A 71 0.23 -4.12 2.92
N GLY A 72 -0.74 -3.40 2.34
CA GLY A 72 -0.67 -2.91 0.96
C GLY A 72 0.56 -2.06 0.66
N ILE A 73 1.04 -1.28 1.63
CA ILE A 73 2.26 -0.47 1.54
C ILE A 73 3.52 -1.36 1.54
N ALA A 74 3.56 -2.40 2.37
CA ALA A 74 4.73 -3.25 2.54
C ALA A 74 4.93 -4.21 1.35
N VAL A 75 3.84 -4.68 0.74
CA VAL A 75 3.87 -5.78 -0.23
C VAL A 75 4.68 -5.45 -1.49
N PRO A 76 4.52 -4.31 -2.19
CA PRO A 76 5.28 -4.03 -3.41
C PRO A 76 6.81 -4.06 -3.22
N PRO A 77 7.42 -3.33 -2.27
CA PRO A 77 8.87 -3.35 -2.07
C PRO A 77 9.39 -4.70 -1.56
N LEU A 78 8.66 -5.37 -0.66
CA LEU A 78 9.03 -6.71 -0.20
C LEU A 78 8.95 -7.74 -1.33
N GLY A 79 7.90 -7.68 -2.15
CA GLY A 79 7.68 -8.56 -3.29
C GLY A 79 8.77 -8.43 -4.34
N MET A 80 9.11 -7.19 -4.73
CA MET A 80 10.21 -6.95 -5.67
C MET A 80 11.56 -7.37 -5.10
N GLY A 81 11.83 -7.03 -3.84
CA GLY A 81 13.03 -7.46 -3.15
C GLY A 81 13.20 -8.98 -3.15
N LEU A 82 12.14 -9.72 -2.77
CA LEU A 82 12.13 -11.18 -2.80
C LEU A 82 12.26 -11.74 -4.22
N ALA A 83 11.62 -11.12 -5.21
CA ALA A 83 11.71 -11.54 -6.61
C ALA A 83 13.17 -11.51 -7.09
N THR A 84 13.96 -10.49 -6.70
CA THR A 84 15.38 -10.42 -7.07
C THR A 84 16.26 -11.49 -6.42
N LEU A 85 15.87 -12.00 -5.25
CA LEU A 85 16.57 -13.08 -4.55
C LEU A 85 16.23 -14.46 -5.14
N ILE A 86 14.94 -14.73 -5.33
CA ILE A 86 14.44 -16.03 -5.81
C ILE A 86 14.66 -16.18 -7.31
N GLY A 87 14.29 -15.14 -8.07
CA GLY A 87 14.34 -15.08 -9.52
C GLY A 87 15.63 -14.48 -10.06
N ARG A 88 16.76 -14.62 -9.35
CA ARG A 88 18.01 -13.89 -9.61
C ARG A 88 18.41 -13.79 -11.09
N LYS A 89 18.23 -14.87 -11.86
CA LYS A 89 18.54 -14.94 -13.31
C LYS A 89 17.74 -13.97 -14.20
N TYR A 90 16.59 -13.49 -13.74
CA TYR A 90 15.73 -12.55 -14.48
C TYR A 90 16.09 -11.08 -14.23
N PHE A 91 16.99 -10.80 -13.28
CA PHE A 91 17.38 -9.45 -12.87
C PHE A 91 18.86 -9.21 -13.16
N THR A 92 19.16 -7.98 -13.57
CA THR A 92 20.52 -7.46 -13.74
C THR A 92 21.26 -7.38 -12.39
N ALA A 93 22.58 -7.16 -12.44
CA ALA A 93 23.37 -6.97 -11.21
C ALA A 93 22.90 -5.75 -10.41
N GLU A 94 22.54 -4.67 -11.11
CA GLU A 94 22.04 -3.43 -10.51
C GLU A 94 20.67 -3.63 -9.84
N GLU A 95 19.72 -4.23 -10.54
CA GLU A 95 18.39 -4.53 -9.99
C GLU A 95 18.45 -5.43 -8.74
N ARG A 96 19.43 -6.35 -8.67
CA ARG A 96 19.61 -7.18 -7.47
C ARG A 96 20.11 -6.38 -6.26
N GLU A 97 20.95 -5.37 -6.47
CA GLU A 97 21.37 -4.48 -5.39
C GLU A 97 20.22 -3.57 -4.96
N THR A 98 19.47 -3.01 -5.93
CA THR A 98 18.23 -2.28 -5.64
C THR A 98 17.22 -3.14 -4.89
N GLY A 99 17.12 -4.43 -5.22
CA GLY A 99 16.21 -5.37 -4.57
C GLY A 99 16.50 -5.57 -3.08
N LYS A 100 17.78 -5.59 -2.68
CA LYS A 100 18.15 -5.61 -1.26
C LYS A 100 17.69 -4.35 -0.54
N ALA A 101 17.86 -3.18 -1.17
CA ALA A 101 17.38 -1.93 -0.62
C ALA A 101 15.83 -1.91 -0.54
N ALA A 102 15.14 -2.44 -1.55
CA ALA A 102 13.69 -2.59 -1.58
C ALA A 102 13.17 -3.46 -0.42
N LEU A 103 13.86 -4.55 -0.06
CA LEU A 103 13.49 -5.33 1.12
C LEU A 103 13.50 -4.49 2.40
N VAL A 104 14.58 -3.74 2.63
CA VAL A 104 14.71 -2.90 3.82
C VAL A 104 13.62 -1.81 3.82
N MET A 105 13.42 -1.15 2.68
CA MET A 105 12.37 -0.14 2.50
C MET A 105 10.98 -0.71 2.76
N GLY A 106 10.69 -1.93 2.30
CA GLY A 106 9.42 -2.59 2.57
C GLY A 106 9.23 -2.93 4.05
N CYS A 107 10.29 -3.35 4.75
CA CYS A 107 10.24 -3.56 6.20
C CYS A 107 9.90 -2.28 6.97
N VAL A 108 10.31 -1.10 6.48
CA VAL A 108 10.00 0.19 7.09
C VAL A 108 8.80 0.89 6.45
N GLY A 109 8.05 0.25 5.55
CA GLY A 109 6.81 0.81 4.99
C GLY A 109 7.02 1.89 3.92
N VAL A 110 8.11 1.80 3.14
CA VAL A 110 8.43 2.73 2.06
C VAL A 110 8.23 2.03 0.72
N THR A 111 7.18 2.42 -0.01
CA THR A 111 6.79 1.85 -1.31
C THR A 111 7.72 2.24 -2.46
N GLU A 112 8.44 3.34 -2.30
CA GLU A 112 9.27 4.00 -3.31
C GLU A 112 10.46 3.14 -3.74
N GLY A 113 10.84 2.14 -2.93
CA GLY A 113 11.89 1.17 -3.27
C GLY A 113 11.63 0.37 -4.54
N VAL A 114 10.40 0.41 -5.06
CA VAL A 114 9.97 -0.24 -6.30
C VAL A 114 10.18 0.63 -7.53
N ILE A 115 10.30 1.96 -7.38
CA ILE A 115 10.36 2.91 -8.51
C ILE A 115 11.39 2.51 -9.58
N PRO A 116 12.62 2.10 -9.24
CA PRO A 116 13.60 1.73 -10.26
C PRO A 116 13.16 0.53 -11.11
N PHE A 117 12.47 -0.45 -10.51
CA PHE A 117 11.94 -1.60 -11.23
C PHE A 117 10.75 -1.23 -12.12
N ALA A 118 9.85 -0.39 -11.60
CA ALA A 118 8.70 0.09 -12.36
C ALA A 118 9.13 0.98 -13.54
N ALA A 119 10.22 1.74 -13.39
CA ALA A 119 10.80 2.51 -14.49
C ALA A 119 11.41 1.61 -15.58
N ALA A 120 12.00 0.47 -15.20
CA ALA A 120 12.60 -0.47 -16.14
C ALA A 120 11.57 -1.33 -16.89
N ASP A 121 10.55 -1.86 -16.20
CA ASP A 121 9.48 -2.68 -16.80
C ASP A 121 8.09 -2.34 -16.21
N PRO A 122 7.49 -1.19 -16.59
CA PRO A 122 6.25 -0.71 -15.98
C PRO A 122 5.06 -1.64 -16.22
N LEU A 123 4.99 -2.25 -17.41
CA LEU A 123 3.86 -3.07 -17.83
C LEU A 123 3.78 -4.39 -17.06
N ARG A 124 4.90 -4.89 -16.52
CA ARG A 124 4.90 -6.09 -15.68
C ARG A 124 4.90 -5.75 -14.20
N VAL A 125 5.72 -4.79 -13.78
CA VAL A 125 5.95 -4.49 -12.36
C VAL A 125 4.73 -3.85 -11.72
N ILE A 126 4.10 -2.85 -12.37
CA ILE A 126 2.96 -2.15 -11.77
C ILE A 126 1.76 -3.11 -11.57
N PRO A 127 1.30 -3.86 -12.59
CA PRO A 127 0.18 -4.77 -12.39
C PRO A 127 0.50 -5.91 -11.42
N ALA A 128 1.72 -6.45 -11.43
CA ALA A 128 2.12 -7.49 -10.48
C ALA A 128 2.09 -6.98 -9.03
N ASN A 129 2.55 -5.76 -8.78
CA ASN A 129 2.50 -5.14 -7.46
C ASN A 129 1.07 -4.82 -7.02
N MET A 130 0.22 -4.33 -7.93
CA MET A 130 -1.18 -4.09 -7.65
C MET A 130 -1.91 -5.36 -7.24
N ILE A 131 -1.71 -6.45 -7.99
CA ILE A 131 -2.31 -7.76 -7.67
C ILE A 131 -1.75 -8.30 -6.35
N GLY A 132 -0.43 -8.22 -6.16
CA GLY A 132 0.24 -8.62 -4.92
C GLY A 132 -0.32 -7.87 -3.72
N ALA A 133 -0.34 -6.54 -3.76
CA ALA A 133 -0.85 -5.71 -2.68
C ALA A 133 -2.34 -5.97 -2.42
N ALA A 134 -3.18 -6.08 -3.45
CA ALA A 134 -4.58 -6.45 -3.29
C ALA A 134 -4.74 -7.81 -2.59
N SER A 135 -3.97 -8.83 -2.97
CA SER A 135 -4.03 -10.14 -2.32
C SER A 135 -3.58 -10.10 -0.85
N GLY A 136 -2.52 -9.34 -0.53
CA GLY A 136 -2.07 -9.13 0.84
C GLY A 136 -3.11 -8.39 1.69
N CYS A 137 -3.69 -7.31 1.14
CA CYS A 137 -4.77 -6.55 1.76
C CYS A 137 -6.00 -7.43 2.06
N VAL A 138 -6.43 -8.25 1.10
CA VAL A 138 -7.56 -9.18 1.28
C VAL A 138 -7.23 -10.20 2.37
N THR A 139 -6.00 -10.71 2.39
CA THR A 139 -5.55 -11.63 3.45
C THR A 139 -5.65 -10.98 4.83
N ALA A 140 -5.17 -9.73 4.97
CA ALA A 140 -5.28 -8.97 6.21
C ALA A 140 -6.74 -8.76 6.64
N ALA A 141 -7.62 -8.47 5.68
CA ALA A 141 -9.06 -8.32 5.92
C ALA A 141 -9.71 -9.61 6.41
N LEU A 142 -9.41 -10.75 5.77
CA LEU A 142 -9.95 -12.07 6.12
C LEU A 142 -9.44 -12.58 7.46
N MET A 143 -8.18 -12.26 7.81
CA MET A 143 -7.60 -12.60 9.11
C MET A 143 -8.07 -11.67 10.24
N GLY A 144 -8.82 -10.60 9.93
CA GLY A 144 -9.28 -9.64 10.92
C GLY A 144 -8.14 -8.84 11.57
N ALA A 145 -7.03 -8.63 10.84
CA ALA A 145 -5.88 -7.90 11.36
C ALA A 145 -6.27 -6.46 11.77
N GLN A 146 -5.63 -5.94 12.82
CA GLN A 146 -5.79 -4.57 13.28
C GLN A 146 -4.42 -3.92 13.41
N CYS A 147 -4.32 -2.61 13.16
CA CYS A 147 -3.07 -1.87 13.34
C CYS A 147 -3.41 -0.51 13.93
N TYR A 148 -2.73 -0.16 15.02
CA TYR A 148 -2.95 1.08 15.75
C TYR A 148 -2.04 2.22 15.27
N ALA A 149 -1.04 1.92 14.43
CA ALA A 149 -0.19 2.92 13.79
C ALA A 149 -0.63 3.22 12.36
N GLY A 150 -0.70 4.50 12.01
CA GLY A 150 -0.93 4.96 10.64
C GLY A 150 0.33 4.87 9.78
N TRP A 151 0.94 3.69 9.69
CA TRP A 151 2.16 3.42 8.94
C TRP A 151 2.19 1.97 8.42
N GLY A 152 3.01 1.69 7.40
CA GLY A 152 3.13 0.36 6.79
C GLY A 152 4.42 -0.39 7.14
N GLY A 153 4.55 -1.64 6.69
CA GLY A 153 5.78 -2.43 6.86
C GLY A 153 5.84 -3.23 8.17
N LEU A 154 6.97 -3.88 8.41
CA LEU A 154 7.22 -4.65 9.63
C LEU A 154 7.53 -3.76 10.84
N ILE A 155 7.87 -2.49 10.62
CA ILE A 155 8.12 -1.53 11.71
C ILE A 155 6.91 -1.32 12.61
N VAL A 156 5.69 -1.55 12.12
CA VAL A 156 4.47 -1.42 12.92
C VAL A 156 4.12 -2.67 13.73
N LEU A 157 4.83 -3.79 13.60
CA LEU A 157 4.55 -5.05 14.32
C LEU A 157 4.30 -4.91 15.84
N PRO A 158 4.95 -4.01 16.60
CA PRO A 158 4.68 -3.84 18.03
C PRO A 158 3.26 -3.32 18.36
N VAL A 159 2.52 -2.86 17.36
CA VAL A 159 1.19 -2.22 17.50
C VAL A 159 0.17 -2.80 16.52
N VAL A 160 0.29 -4.10 16.22
CA VAL A 160 -0.64 -4.91 15.41
C VAL A 160 -1.29 -5.96 16.29
#